data_AF-A0A969XM00-F1
#
_entry.id   AF-A0A969XM00-F1
#
_cell.length_a   1.000
_cell.length_b   1.000
_cell.length_c   1.000
_cell.angle_alpha   90.00
_cell.angle_beta   90.00
_cell.angle_gamma   90.00
#
_symmetry.space_group_name_H-M   'P 1'
#
loop_
_entity.id
_entity.type
_entity.pdbx_description
1 polymer ?
#
loop_
_entity_poly.entity_id
_entity_poly.type
_entity_poly.pdbx_seq_one_letter_code
_entity_poly.pdbx_strand_id
1 'polypeptide(L)'
;MLDELHLAKRFERRRESSYNRSGANRDRVVVPPGEAHAVPVLRGPGIIRHIWLTVLPATPTCYRDVRLVIRFDEVEAPQVDVPLADFFLFGHGLLVDVNSLPIQVSQQHHDAPPYRGALNCTFPMPFSRTAEVRLVNGTDQPHIVYYYVDWEQHEVLSAPVLRFHATLHEETTEPPAGRPPTPHGRTDDEQINADWAENYVLLEVHGYEGHYVGTGLSIACRPGDPGKWWEGDDMF
;
A
#
# COMPACT_ATOMS: atom_id res chain seq x y z
N MET A 1 18.45 -5.09 -13.73
CA MET A 1 17.16 -5.79 -13.53
C MET A 1 16.75 -6.65 -14.73
N LEU A 2 17.35 -6.47 -15.92
CA LEU A 2 17.05 -7.28 -17.11
C LEU A 2 18.09 -8.38 -17.37
N ASP A 3 19.23 -8.32 -16.68
CA ASP A 3 20.42 -9.12 -16.97
C ASP A 3 20.19 -10.62 -16.79
N GLU A 4 19.25 -11.02 -15.93
CA GLU A 4 18.93 -12.43 -15.67
C GLU A 4 17.64 -12.92 -16.35
N LEU A 5 17.02 -12.10 -17.21
CA LEU A 5 15.74 -12.47 -17.85
C LEU A 5 15.88 -13.69 -18.77
N HIS A 6 17.06 -13.87 -19.37
CA HIS A 6 17.38 -14.96 -20.28
C HIS A 6 17.69 -16.30 -19.59
N LEU A 7 17.80 -16.30 -18.25
CA LEU A 7 18.12 -17.51 -17.49
C LEU A 7 16.87 -18.35 -17.24
N ALA A 8 17.02 -19.67 -17.34
CA ALA A 8 15.98 -20.61 -16.93
C ALA A 8 15.62 -20.38 -15.46
N LYS A 9 14.32 -20.31 -15.16
CA LYS A 9 13.80 -20.14 -13.81
C LYS A 9 13.11 -21.44 -13.35
N ARG A 10 13.27 -21.77 -12.08
CA ARG A 10 12.69 -22.98 -11.46
C ARG A 10 11.61 -22.60 -10.47
N PHE A 11 10.42 -22.37 -10.99
CA PHE A 11 9.18 -22.17 -10.23
C PHE A 11 8.00 -22.41 -11.16
N GLU A 12 6.81 -22.57 -10.58
CA GLU A 12 5.57 -22.54 -11.33
C GLU A 12 4.91 -21.17 -11.21
N ARG A 13 4.47 -20.60 -12.34
CA ARG A 13 3.69 -19.36 -12.33
C ARG A 13 2.24 -19.67 -12.00
N ARG A 14 1.69 -18.95 -11.04
CA ARG A 14 0.32 -19.07 -10.57
C ARG A 14 -0.35 -17.69 -10.58
N ARG A 15 -1.67 -17.69 -10.74
CA ARG A 15 -2.51 -16.49 -10.64
C ARG A 15 -3.82 -16.83 -9.97
N GLU A 16 -4.16 -16.08 -8.94
CA GLU A 16 -5.52 -15.97 -8.43
C GLU A 16 -6.14 -14.70 -8.98
N SER A 17 -7.39 -14.76 -9.43
CA SER A 17 -8.05 -13.60 -10.02
C SER A 17 -9.55 -13.58 -9.81
N SER A 18 -10.15 -12.43 -10.07
CA SER A 18 -11.60 -12.23 -10.05
C SER A 18 -12.33 -12.83 -11.26
N TYR A 19 -11.66 -13.59 -12.13
CA TYR A 19 -12.28 -14.14 -13.34
C TYR A 19 -13.50 -15.00 -13.03
N ASN A 20 -14.48 -14.96 -13.92
CA ASN A 20 -15.65 -15.80 -13.79
C ASN A 20 -15.30 -17.23 -14.20
N ARG A 21 -15.38 -18.14 -13.23
CA ARG A 21 -15.09 -19.57 -13.43
C ARG A 21 -16.03 -20.28 -14.41
N SER A 22 -17.18 -19.69 -14.75
CA SER A 22 -18.06 -20.21 -15.80
C SER A 22 -17.60 -19.87 -17.22
N GLY A 23 -16.58 -19.02 -17.38
CA GLY A 23 -16.13 -18.50 -18.68
C GLY A 23 -16.95 -17.32 -19.22
N ALA A 24 -17.89 -16.77 -18.43
CA ALA A 24 -18.65 -15.58 -18.82
C ALA A 24 -17.92 -14.28 -18.43
N ASN A 25 -18.36 -13.12 -18.92
CA ASN A 25 -17.62 -11.85 -18.79
C ASN A 25 -17.83 -11.10 -17.44
N ARG A 26 -18.25 -11.78 -16.38
CA ARG A 26 -18.46 -11.14 -15.06
C ARG A 26 -17.24 -11.37 -14.19
N ASP A 27 -16.09 -10.87 -14.66
CA ASP A 27 -14.75 -11.13 -14.09
C ASP A 27 -14.43 -10.26 -12.87
N ARG A 28 -15.39 -10.15 -11.95
CA ARG A 28 -15.34 -9.27 -10.79
C ARG A 28 -15.86 -9.98 -9.55
N VAL A 29 -15.45 -9.46 -8.40
CA VAL A 29 -16.03 -9.81 -7.11
C VAL A 29 -16.78 -8.61 -6.54
N VAL A 30 -17.76 -8.87 -5.69
CA VAL A 30 -18.43 -7.86 -4.88
C VAL A 30 -17.97 -8.07 -3.45
N VAL A 31 -17.47 -7.03 -2.80
CA VAL A 31 -17.14 -7.01 -1.38
C VAL A 31 -18.30 -6.33 -0.66
N PRO A 32 -19.16 -7.07 0.07
CA PRO A 32 -20.31 -6.49 0.75
C PRO A 32 -19.90 -5.48 1.84
N PRO A 33 -20.84 -4.66 2.33
CA PRO A 33 -20.62 -3.76 3.46
C PRO A 33 -20.04 -4.48 4.69
N GLY A 34 -18.97 -3.94 5.26
CA GLY A 34 -18.30 -4.49 6.45
C GLY A 34 -17.68 -5.89 6.29
N GLU A 35 -17.68 -6.46 5.08
CA GLU A 35 -17.17 -7.81 4.81
C GLU A 35 -15.79 -7.79 4.12
N ALA A 36 -15.22 -8.99 3.96
CA ALA A 36 -13.96 -9.18 3.27
C ALA A 36 -14.11 -10.21 2.14
N HIS A 37 -13.53 -9.89 0.97
CA HIS A 37 -13.30 -10.88 -0.07
C HIS A 37 -11.93 -11.53 0.15
N ALA A 38 -11.92 -12.84 0.36
CA ALA A 38 -10.70 -13.62 0.48
C ALA A 38 -10.25 -14.13 -0.89
N VAL A 39 -9.00 -13.81 -1.25
CA VAL A 39 -8.30 -14.52 -2.33
C VAL A 39 -8.05 -15.97 -1.86
N PRO A 40 -8.12 -16.98 -2.74
CA PRO A 40 -7.71 -18.34 -2.38
C PRO A 40 -6.34 -18.33 -1.71
N VAL A 41 -6.20 -19.09 -0.61
CA VAL A 41 -4.95 -19.15 0.16
C VAL A 41 -3.83 -19.68 -0.73
N LEU A 42 -2.75 -18.91 -0.85
CA LEU A 42 -1.56 -19.34 -1.58
C LEU A 42 -0.79 -20.31 -0.69
N ARG A 43 -0.48 -21.51 -1.18
CA ARG A 43 0.12 -22.59 -0.37
C ARG A 43 1.49 -23.01 -0.87
N GLY A 44 2.40 -23.20 0.08
CA GLY A 44 3.78 -23.60 -0.13
C GLY A 44 4.75 -22.43 -0.04
N PRO A 45 6.05 -22.68 -0.22
CA PRO A 45 7.02 -21.62 -0.42
C PRO A 45 6.69 -20.88 -1.71
N GLY A 46 6.59 -19.56 -1.64
CA GLY A 46 6.21 -18.77 -2.80
C GLY A 46 6.62 -17.32 -2.69
N ILE A 47 6.49 -16.61 -3.81
CA ILE A 47 6.75 -15.18 -3.89
C ILE A 47 5.63 -14.53 -4.68
N ILE A 48 4.83 -13.68 -4.03
CA ILE A 48 3.93 -12.78 -4.77
C ILE A 48 4.82 -11.81 -5.54
N ARG A 49 4.62 -11.74 -6.85
CA ARG A 49 5.41 -10.90 -7.75
C ARG A 49 4.62 -9.73 -8.30
N HIS A 50 3.31 -9.85 -8.32
CA HIS A 50 2.46 -8.82 -8.84
C HIS A 50 1.07 -8.89 -8.22
N ILE A 51 0.59 -7.74 -7.75
CA ILE A 51 -0.81 -7.52 -7.40
C ILE A 51 -1.31 -6.44 -8.33
N TRP A 52 -2.35 -6.75 -9.09
CA TRP A 52 -3.13 -5.75 -9.80
C TRP A 52 -4.54 -5.71 -9.24
N LEU A 53 -5.10 -4.53 -9.11
CA LEU A 53 -6.53 -4.39 -8.86
C LEU A 53 -7.10 -3.07 -9.37
N THR A 54 -8.40 -3.04 -9.52
CA THR A 54 -9.19 -1.82 -9.69
C THR A 54 -10.50 -1.97 -8.92
N VAL A 55 -10.93 -0.88 -8.31
CA VAL A 55 -12.25 -0.75 -7.69
C VAL A 55 -13.12 0.01 -8.68
N LEU A 56 -14.43 -0.25 -8.72
CA LEU A 56 -15.38 0.57 -9.47
C LEU A 56 -16.09 1.55 -8.54
N PRO A 57 -15.61 2.80 -8.41
CA PRO A 57 -16.16 3.73 -7.46
C PRO A 57 -17.39 4.46 -7.99
N ALA A 58 -18.23 4.91 -7.07
CA ALA A 58 -19.09 6.06 -7.30
C ALA A 58 -18.35 7.41 -7.10
N THR A 59 -17.28 7.43 -6.30
CA THR A 59 -16.53 8.65 -5.91
C THR A 59 -15.02 8.47 -6.06
N PRO A 60 -14.22 9.53 -6.28
CA PRO A 60 -12.78 9.40 -6.44
C PRO A 60 -12.06 8.81 -5.22
N THR A 61 -12.62 9.02 -4.02
CA THR A 61 -12.02 8.68 -2.73
C THR A 61 -12.24 7.23 -2.29
N CYS A 62 -13.06 6.45 -3.00
CA CYS A 62 -13.49 5.13 -2.50
C CYS A 62 -12.38 4.08 -2.42
N TYR A 63 -11.20 4.33 -2.98
CA TYR A 63 -10.06 3.43 -2.82
C TYR A 63 -9.59 3.36 -1.36
N ARG A 64 -9.85 4.40 -0.55
CA ARG A 64 -9.53 4.38 0.88
C ARG A 64 -10.54 3.58 1.71
N ASP A 65 -11.72 3.29 1.16
CA ASP A 65 -12.78 2.51 1.80
C ASP A 65 -12.47 1.02 1.88
N VAL A 66 -11.59 0.54 0.99
CA VAL A 66 -11.15 -0.84 0.92
C VAL A 66 -9.72 -0.95 1.43
N ARG A 67 -9.46 -1.88 2.33
CA ARG A 67 -8.12 -2.20 2.82
C ARG A 67 -7.56 -3.45 2.14
N LEU A 68 -6.28 -3.42 1.83
CA LEU A 68 -5.49 -4.60 1.50
C LEU A 68 -4.95 -5.20 2.80
N VAL A 69 -5.33 -6.43 3.09
CA VAL A 69 -4.83 -7.17 4.24
C VAL A 69 -4.05 -8.39 3.75
N ILE A 70 -2.79 -8.49 4.17
CA ILE A 70 -1.93 -9.64 3.84
C ILE A 70 -1.35 -10.23 5.13
N ARG A 71 -1.57 -11.53 5.28
CA ARG A 71 -0.95 -12.34 6.33
C ARG A 71 -0.05 -13.40 5.71
N PHE A 72 1.19 -13.47 6.18
CA PHE A 72 2.15 -14.50 5.80
C PHE A 72 2.33 -15.55 6.89
N ASP A 73 2.47 -16.80 6.47
CA ASP A 73 2.88 -17.95 7.28
C ASP A 73 2.09 -18.17 8.56
N GLU A 74 0.78 -17.92 8.50
CA GLU A 74 -0.16 -18.21 9.60
C GLU A 74 0.12 -17.40 10.88
N VAL A 75 0.91 -16.31 10.80
CA VAL A 75 1.16 -15.38 11.91
C VAL A 75 -0.12 -14.63 12.28
N GLU A 76 -0.47 -14.55 13.56
CA GLU A 76 -1.76 -13.99 14.01
C GLU A 76 -2.04 -12.58 13.45
N ALA A 77 -1.10 -11.66 13.63
CA ALA A 77 -1.19 -10.28 13.14
C ALA A 77 -0.83 -10.18 11.64
N PRO A 78 -1.62 -9.47 10.82
CA PRO A 78 -1.26 -9.22 9.44
C PRO A 78 -0.05 -8.29 9.33
N GLN A 79 0.82 -8.56 8.35
CA GLN A 79 2.00 -7.74 8.06
C GLN A 79 1.67 -6.54 7.17
N VAL A 80 0.55 -6.62 6.43
CA VAL A 80 -0.03 -5.52 5.66
C VAL A 80 -1.47 -5.39 6.09
N ASP A 81 -1.85 -4.22 6.57
CA ASP A 81 -3.24 -3.85 6.80
C ASP A 81 -3.38 -2.34 6.61
N VAL A 82 -3.62 -1.95 5.36
CA VAL A 82 -3.66 -0.53 4.96
C VAL A 82 -4.73 -0.29 3.88
N PRO A 83 -5.35 0.89 3.83
CA PRO A 83 -6.23 1.27 2.73
C PRO A 83 -5.52 1.19 1.37
N LEU A 84 -6.26 0.88 0.29
CA LEU A 84 -5.66 0.77 -1.04
C LEU A 84 -5.05 2.10 -1.49
N ALA A 85 -5.73 3.22 -1.24
CA ALA A 85 -5.20 4.54 -1.60
C ALA A 85 -3.81 4.80 -1.03
N ASP A 86 -3.61 4.45 0.25
CA ASP A 86 -2.37 4.67 0.96
C ASP A 86 -1.29 3.66 0.55
N PHE A 87 -1.64 2.37 0.39
CA PHE A 87 -0.71 1.35 -0.10
C PHE A 87 -0.14 1.68 -1.49
N PHE A 88 -1.00 2.21 -2.37
CA PHE A 88 -0.64 2.54 -3.76
C PHE A 88 -0.20 4.01 -3.94
N LEU A 89 0.12 4.70 -2.83
CA LEU A 89 0.80 6.01 -2.81
C LEU A 89 -0.01 7.19 -3.39
N PHE A 90 -1.35 7.13 -3.35
CA PHE A 90 -2.22 8.27 -3.63
C PHE A 90 -3.03 8.64 -2.39
N GLY A 91 -2.32 9.14 -1.37
CA GLY A 91 -2.88 9.48 -0.07
C GLY A 91 -4.04 10.47 -0.13
N HIS A 92 -4.79 10.56 0.97
CA HIS A 92 -6.07 11.26 1.07
C HIS A 92 -7.17 10.71 0.14
N GLY A 93 -6.92 9.59 -0.56
CA GLY A 93 -7.89 8.92 -1.42
C GLY A 93 -8.08 9.56 -2.79
N LEU A 94 -7.42 10.68 -3.09
CA LEU A 94 -7.56 11.33 -4.40
C LEU A 94 -6.80 10.53 -5.44
N LEU A 95 -7.52 9.78 -6.27
CA LEU A 95 -6.93 8.97 -7.33
C LEU A 95 -6.07 9.87 -8.25
N VAL A 96 -4.79 9.56 -8.32
CA VAL A 96 -3.81 10.23 -9.20
C VAL A 96 -2.89 9.18 -9.82
N ASP A 97 -2.20 9.56 -10.90
CA ASP A 97 -1.17 8.70 -11.47
C ASP A 97 0.04 8.62 -10.53
N VAL A 98 0.54 7.41 -10.34
CA VAL A 98 1.78 7.12 -9.62
C VAL A 98 2.67 6.33 -10.56
N ASN A 99 3.90 6.79 -10.75
CA ASN A 99 4.86 6.12 -11.61
C ASN A 99 6.16 5.88 -10.86
N SER A 100 6.21 4.78 -10.12
CA SER A 100 7.41 4.29 -9.46
C SER A 100 7.70 2.86 -9.91
N LEU A 101 8.89 2.36 -9.58
CA LEU A 101 9.28 1.00 -9.93
C LEU A 101 8.38 -0.08 -9.27
N PRO A 102 8.16 -0.07 -7.94
CA PRO A 102 7.36 -1.11 -7.30
C PRO A 102 5.85 -0.82 -7.24
N ILE A 103 5.44 0.44 -7.40
CA ILE A 103 4.04 0.88 -7.34
C ILE A 103 3.71 1.75 -8.56
N GLN A 104 2.66 1.39 -9.28
CA GLN A 104 2.16 2.15 -10.41
C GLN A 104 0.64 2.27 -10.34
N VAL A 105 0.14 3.49 -10.52
CA VAL A 105 -1.28 3.78 -10.65
C VAL A 105 -1.47 4.54 -11.95
N SER A 106 -2.37 4.04 -12.80
CA SER A 106 -2.81 4.75 -13.99
C SER A 106 -4.30 5.04 -13.87
N GLN A 107 -4.66 6.31 -13.81
CA GLN A 107 -6.05 6.74 -13.74
C GLN A 107 -6.67 6.83 -15.14
N GLN A 108 -7.97 6.55 -15.23
CA GLN A 108 -8.77 6.97 -16.37
C GLN A 108 -9.06 8.47 -16.23
N HIS A 109 -8.49 9.28 -17.11
CA HIS A 109 -8.74 10.71 -17.16
C HIS A 109 -10.14 11.00 -17.70
N HIS A 110 -11.14 10.96 -16.82
CA HIS A 110 -12.51 11.35 -17.09
C HIS A 110 -13.03 12.27 -15.98
N ASP A 111 -13.73 13.33 -16.36
CA ASP A 111 -14.30 14.31 -15.41
C ASP A 111 -15.61 13.81 -14.75
N ALA A 112 -16.05 12.59 -15.06
CA ALA A 112 -17.29 12.01 -14.58
C ALA A 112 -17.09 10.55 -14.12
N PRO A 113 -17.91 10.09 -13.16
CA PRO A 113 -17.89 8.70 -12.73
C PRO A 113 -18.13 7.71 -13.87
N PRO A 114 -17.64 6.47 -13.73
CA PRO A 114 -16.85 5.98 -12.60
C PRO A 114 -15.36 6.32 -12.71
N TYR A 115 -14.78 6.72 -11.58
CA TYR A 115 -13.36 7.07 -11.46
C TYR A 115 -12.51 5.80 -11.33
N ARG A 116 -11.87 5.35 -12.42
CA ARG A 116 -11.14 4.07 -12.41
C ARG A 116 -9.65 4.29 -12.43
N GLY A 117 -8.93 3.56 -11.59
CA GLY A 117 -7.48 3.45 -11.62
C GLY A 117 -7.07 1.99 -11.81
N ALA A 118 -5.99 1.75 -12.54
CA ALA A 118 -5.30 0.47 -12.56
C ALA A 118 -4.13 0.53 -11.56
N LEU A 119 -4.27 -0.18 -10.45
CA LEU A 119 -3.32 -0.18 -9.34
C LEU A 119 -2.42 -1.41 -9.48
N ASN A 120 -1.12 -1.22 -9.59
CA ASN A 120 -0.12 -2.27 -9.79
C ASN A 120 0.93 -2.19 -8.70
N CYS A 121 1.23 -3.34 -8.08
CA CYS A 121 2.31 -3.50 -7.12
C CYS A 121 3.20 -4.66 -7.57
N THR A 122 4.50 -4.43 -7.64
CA THR A 122 5.52 -5.39 -8.08
C THR A 122 6.60 -5.64 -7.02
N PHE A 123 6.37 -5.21 -5.77
CA PHE A 123 7.20 -5.65 -4.65
C PHE A 123 7.21 -7.18 -4.55
N PRO A 124 8.38 -7.82 -4.42
CA PRO A 124 8.44 -9.25 -4.13
C PRO A 124 8.01 -9.50 -2.68
N MET A 125 6.95 -10.30 -2.49
CA MET A 125 6.45 -10.66 -1.15
C MET A 125 6.58 -12.17 -0.94
N PRO A 126 7.73 -12.63 -0.44
CA PRO A 126 7.97 -14.06 -0.21
C PRO A 126 7.23 -14.57 1.04
N PHE A 127 6.87 -15.85 1.02
CA PHE A 127 6.24 -16.59 2.11
C PHE A 127 6.71 -18.03 2.11
N SER A 128 6.80 -18.67 3.27
CA SER A 128 7.38 -20.02 3.41
C SER A 128 6.32 -21.13 3.45
N ARG A 129 5.12 -20.82 3.92
CA ARG A 129 4.02 -21.76 4.15
C ARG A 129 2.76 -21.29 3.44
N THR A 130 2.32 -20.06 3.74
CA THR A 130 1.07 -19.51 3.18
C THR A 130 1.14 -18.00 3.01
N ALA A 131 0.36 -17.50 2.05
CA ALA A 131 -0.03 -16.10 2.01
C ALA A 131 -1.56 -16.01 1.91
N GLU A 132 -2.15 -15.22 2.79
CA GLU A 132 -3.58 -14.90 2.80
C GLU A 132 -3.75 -13.44 2.41
N VAL A 133 -4.35 -13.21 1.26
CA VAL A 133 -4.66 -11.86 0.75
C VAL A 133 -6.17 -11.63 0.86
N ARG A 134 -6.56 -10.51 1.47
CA ARG A 134 -7.97 -10.11 1.63
C ARG A 134 -8.17 -8.67 1.21
N LEU A 135 -9.33 -8.40 0.64
CA LEU A 135 -9.83 -7.06 0.36
C LEU A 135 -10.98 -6.80 1.33
N VAL A 136 -10.77 -5.90 2.28
CA VAL A 136 -11.70 -5.66 3.38
C VAL A 136 -12.44 -4.34 3.16
N ASN A 137 -13.76 -4.39 3.10
CA ASN A 137 -14.60 -3.21 2.96
C ASN A 137 -14.94 -2.63 4.34
N GLY A 138 -14.51 -1.39 4.59
CA GLY A 138 -14.77 -0.69 5.84
C GLY A 138 -16.08 0.10 5.90
N THR A 139 -16.91 0.05 4.86
CA THR A 139 -18.07 0.95 4.70
C THR A 139 -19.41 0.23 4.73
N ASP A 140 -20.48 1.02 4.64
CA ASP A 140 -21.87 0.55 4.53
C ASP A 140 -22.33 0.32 3.07
N GLN A 141 -21.45 0.56 2.08
CA GLN A 141 -21.75 0.37 0.65
C GLN A 141 -20.97 -0.80 0.06
N PRO A 142 -21.51 -1.55 -0.91
CA PRO A 142 -20.76 -2.61 -1.58
C PRO A 142 -19.73 -2.05 -2.56
N HIS A 143 -18.56 -2.66 -2.63
CA HIS A 143 -17.55 -2.36 -3.65
C HIS A 143 -17.40 -3.49 -4.67
N ILE A 144 -17.26 -3.11 -5.94
CA ILE A 144 -16.94 -4.05 -7.01
C ILE A 144 -15.43 -3.98 -7.26
N VAL A 145 -14.77 -5.13 -7.22
CA VAL A 145 -13.32 -5.22 -7.38
C VAL A 145 -12.96 -6.22 -8.49
N TYR A 146 -11.98 -5.84 -9.28
CA TYR A 146 -11.26 -6.72 -10.20
C TYR A 146 -9.84 -6.85 -9.66
N TYR A 147 -9.28 -8.05 -9.66
CA TYR A 147 -7.93 -8.26 -9.13
C TYR A 147 -7.20 -9.42 -9.81
N TYR A 148 -5.88 -9.33 -9.81
CA TYR A 148 -4.90 -10.40 -10.04
C TYR A 148 -3.92 -10.44 -8.88
N VAL A 149 -3.67 -11.65 -8.36
CA VAL A 149 -2.54 -11.95 -7.48
C VAL A 149 -1.67 -12.98 -8.19
N ASP A 150 -0.59 -12.49 -8.77
CA ASP A 150 0.39 -13.25 -9.52
C ASP A 150 1.55 -13.65 -8.61
N TRP A 151 1.86 -14.94 -8.58
CA TRP A 151 2.90 -15.45 -7.70
C TRP A 151 3.67 -16.61 -8.34
N GLU A 152 4.83 -16.86 -7.77
CA GLU A 152 5.70 -17.98 -8.11
C GLU A 152 5.59 -19.01 -6.99
N GLN A 153 5.24 -20.24 -7.34
CA GLN A 153 5.29 -21.37 -6.42
C GLN A 153 6.63 -22.06 -6.57
N HIS A 154 7.35 -22.20 -5.46
CA HIS A 154 8.69 -22.79 -5.40
C HIS A 154 8.65 -24.09 -4.61
N GLU A 155 9.49 -25.07 -5.00
CA GLU A 155 9.73 -26.25 -4.16
C GLU A 155 10.48 -25.87 -2.88
N VAL A 156 11.43 -24.93 -3.00
CA VAL A 156 12.23 -24.37 -1.91
C VAL A 156 12.62 -22.93 -2.27
N LEU A 157 12.66 -22.04 -1.28
CA LEU A 157 13.20 -20.69 -1.47
C LEU A 157 14.72 -20.74 -1.40
N SER A 158 15.39 -20.09 -2.34
CA SER A 158 16.83 -20.20 -2.55
C SER A 158 17.71 -19.55 -1.46
N ALA A 159 17.10 -18.77 -0.56
CA ALA A 159 17.78 -18.08 0.54
C ALA A 159 16.78 -17.84 1.69
N PRO A 160 17.26 -17.53 2.91
CA PRO A 160 16.42 -16.92 3.94
C PRO A 160 15.70 -15.70 3.38
N VAL A 161 14.40 -15.61 3.64
CA VAL A 161 13.54 -14.53 3.14
C VAL A 161 12.89 -13.80 4.30
N LEU A 162 12.85 -12.48 4.22
CA LEU A 162 12.07 -11.62 5.12
C LEU A 162 10.60 -11.59 4.68
N ARG A 163 9.73 -10.90 5.42
CA ARG A 163 8.34 -10.66 4.99
C ARG A 163 8.17 -9.22 4.61
N PHE A 164 7.31 -8.98 3.62
CA PHE A 164 6.92 -7.63 3.26
C PHE A 164 5.96 -7.09 4.33
N HIS A 165 6.23 -5.88 4.83
CA HIS A 165 5.37 -5.17 5.75
C HIS A 165 5.00 -3.82 5.15
N ALA A 166 3.78 -3.36 5.41
CA ALA A 166 3.35 -2.00 5.11
C ALA A 166 2.40 -1.53 6.20
N THR A 167 2.70 -0.35 6.73
CA THR A 167 1.95 0.29 7.82
C THR A 167 1.50 1.68 7.38
N LEU A 168 0.37 2.12 7.91
CA LEU A 168 -0.09 3.49 7.78
C LEU A 168 0.01 4.15 9.14
N HIS A 169 0.71 5.28 9.20
CA HIS A 169 0.59 6.24 10.28
C HIS A 169 -0.08 7.50 9.72
N GLU A 170 -1.01 8.08 10.49
CA GLU A 170 -1.69 9.32 10.15
C GLU A 170 -1.82 10.16 11.41
N GLU A 171 -1.39 11.41 11.32
CA GLU A 171 -1.42 12.36 12.43
C GLU A 171 -1.79 13.74 11.90
N THR A 172 -2.62 14.47 12.65
CA THR A 172 -2.70 15.93 12.49
C THR A 172 -1.65 16.53 13.40
N THR A 173 -0.55 16.98 12.81
CA THR A 173 0.53 17.60 13.57
C THR A 173 0.14 19.00 14.03
N GLU A 174 0.57 19.37 15.23
CA GLU A 174 0.41 20.72 15.77
C GLU A 174 1.79 21.31 16.06
N PRO A 175 1.92 22.65 15.99
CA PRO A 175 3.11 23.30 16.51
C PRO A 175 3.37 22.93 17.98
N PRO A 176 4.64 22.91 18.39
CA PRO A 176 5.03 22.75 19.78
C PRO A 176 4.25 23.68 20.73
N ALA A 177 3.95 23.20 21.93
CA ALA A 177 3.17 23.96 22.90
C ALA A 177 3.79 25.35 23.16
N GLY A 178 3.00 26.40 22.91
CA GLY A 178 3.44 27.79 23.08
C GLY A 178 4.28 28.37 21.93
N ARG A 179 4.50 27.63 20.84
CA ARG A 179 5.14 28.13 19.63
C ARG A 179 4.10 28.29 18.51
N PRO A 180 3.87 29.51 17.98
CA PRO A 180 3.01 29.66 16.82
C PRO A 180 3.69 29.11 15.55
N PRO A 181 2.94 28.75 14.50
CA PRO A 181 3.51 28.46 13.19
C PRO A 181 4.39 29.63 12.74
N THR A 182 5.66 29.36 12.44
CA THR A 182 6.61 30.38 12.00
C THR A 182 6.61 30.44 10.48
N PRO A 183 6.46 31.63 9.87
CA PRO A 183 6.64 31.79 8.43
C PRO A 183 8.08 31.47 8.04
N HIS A 184 8.27 30.95 6.84
CA HIS A 184 9.60 30.69 6.32
C HIS A 184 10.47 31.93 6.14
N GLY A 185 11.72 31.84 6.57
CA GLY A 185 12.74 32.88 6.51
C GLY A 185 13.85 32.59 7.53
N ARG A 186 14.82 33.50 7.73
CA ARG A 186 15.88 33.36 8.75
C ARG A 186 15.40 33.59 10.18
N THR A 187 14.17 33.17 10.50
CA THR A 187 13.50 33.40 11.79
C THR A 187 13.48 32.16 12.66
N ASP A 188 14.00 31.04 12.16
CA ASP A 188 14.03 29.74 12.82
C ASP A 188 15.43 29.10 12.88
N ASP A 189 16.50 29.74 12.37
CA ASP A 189 17.90 29.28 12.42
C ASP A 189 18.38 28.88 13.84
N GLU A 190 17.77 29.45 14.89
CA GLU A 190 18.11 29.19 16.29
C GLU A 190 17.09 28.29 17.02
N GLN A 191 16.03 27.81 16.34
CA GLN A 191 15.06 26.90 16.95
C GLN A 191 15.65 25.49 17.05
N ILE A 192 15.73 24.98 18.28
CA ILE A 192 16.34 23.69 18.57
C ILE A 192 15.27 22.66 18.93
N ASN A 193 15.32 21.52 18.24
CA ASN A 193 14.62 20.28 18.57
C ASN A 193 15.69 19.21 18.88
N ALA A 194 16.22 19.22 20.10
CA ALA A 194 17.43 18.45 20.44
C ALA A 194 17.18 16.96 20.72
N ASP A 195 15.97 16.61 21.16
CA ASP A 195 15.57 15.24 21.50
C ASP A 195 14.62 14.62 20.46
N TRP A 196 14.26 15.40 19.44
CA TRP A 196 13.38 14.99 18.32
C TRP A 196 11.99 14.56 18.78
N ALA A 197 11.59 14.93 20.00
CA ALA A 197 10.37 14.43 20.63
C ALA A 197 9.09 14.89 19.91
N GLU A 198 9.19 15.96 19.11
CA GLU A 198 8.10 16.57 18.36
C GLU A 198 8.05 16.11 16.89
N ASN A 199 8.92 15.17 16.50
CA ASN A 199 8.96 14.67 15.13
C ASN A 199 7.77 13.75 14.84
N TYR A 200 7.24 13.85 13.62
CA TYR A 200 6.34 12.85 13.08
C TYR A 200 7.09 11.52 12.89
N VAL A 201 6.60 10.46 13.54
CA VAL A 201 7.23 9.14 13.47
C VAL A 201 6.74 8.40 12.21
N LEU A 202 7.56 8.31 11.18
CA LEU A 202 7.19 7.58 9.96
C LEU A 202 7.05 6.06 10.19
N LEU A 203 7.98 5.48 10.95
CA LEU A 203 8.05 4.05 11.21
C LEU A 203 8.80 3.80 12.52
N GLU A 204 8.19 3.04 13.43
CA GLU A 204 8.83 2.55 14.65
C GLU A 204 8.67 1.03 14.72
N VAL A 205 9.80 0.31 14.74
CA VAL A 205 9.82 -1.17 14.71
C VAL A 205 10.91 -1.68 15.63
N HIS A 206 10.56 -2.61 16.52
CA HIS A 206 11.46 -3.18 17.53
C HIS A 206 11.54 -4.70 17.41
N GLY A 207 12.75 -5.26 17.54
CA GLY A 207 12.93 -6.71 17.59
C GLY A 207 12.77 -7.45 16.24
N TYR A 208 12.89 -6.74 15.12
CA TYR A 208 12.86 -7.32 13.78
C TYR A 208 14.23 -7.15 13.10
N GLU A 209 14.63 -8.16 12.33
CA GLU A 209 15.72 -8.04 11.35
C GLU A 209 15.12 -7.70 10.00
N GLY A 210 15.59 -6.62 9.38
CA GLY A 210 15.09 -6.19 8.08
C GLY A 210 15.75 -4.93 7.55
N HIS A 211 15.15 -4.36 6.52
CA HIS A 211 15.59 -3.11 5.91
C HIS A 211 14.39 -2.31 5.41
N TYR A 212 14.45 -1.00 5.62
CA TYR A 212 13.45 -0.07 5.12
C TYR A 212 13.60 0.12 3.60
N VAL A 213 12.48 0.08 2.86
CA VAL A 213 12.48 0.11 1.38
C VAL A 213 11.76 1.31 0.78
N GLY A 214 11.08 2.13 1.59
CA GLY A 214 10.44 3.36 1.12
C GLY A 214 9.21 3.78 1.93
N THR A 215 8.76 5.00 1.66
CA THR A 215 7.53 5.59 2.22
C THR A 215 6.80 6.39 1.15
N GLY A 216 5.48 6.43 1.24
CA GLY A 216 4.65 7.45 0.59
C GLY A 216 4.27 8.49 1.63
N LEU A 217 4.72 9.73 1.43
CA LEU A 217 4.37 10.85 2.30
C LEU A 217 3.33 11.73 1.62
N SER A 218 2.14 11.82 2.22
CA SER A 218 1.05 12.69 1.77
C SER A 218 0.78 13.73 2.85
N ILE A 219 0.83 15.02 2.49
CA ILE A 219 0.71 16.12 3.43
C ILE A 219 -0.41 17.04 2.97
N ALA A 220 -1.38 17.26 3.86
CA ALA A 220 -2.42 18.26 3.69
C ALA A 220 -2.15 19.44 4.63
N CYS A 221 -1.79 20.60 4.07
CA CYS A 221 -1.61 21.82 4.84
C CYS A 221 -2.95 22.53 5.08
N ARG A 222 -3.11 23.16 6.25
CA ARG A 222 -4.29 23.97 6.56
C ARG A 222 -4.33 25.19 5.63
N PRO A 223 -5.49 25.51 5.02
CA PRO A 223 -5.61 26.69 4.17
C PRO A 223 -5.27 27.98 4.92
N GLY A 224 -4.31 28.75 4.41
CA GLY A 224 -3.90 30.03 4.98
C GLY A 224 -2.83 29.97 6.07
N ASP A 225 -2.35 28.78 6.46
CA ASP A 225 -1.22 28.67 7.38
C ASP A 225 0.07 29.18 6.70
N PRO A 226 0.86 30.03 7.39
CA PRO A 226 2.09 30.59 6.83
C PRO A 226 3.28 29.61 6.86
N GLY A 227 3.13 28.49 7.57
CA GLY A 227 4.16 27.47 7.74
C GLY A 227 4.34 26.63 6.47
N LYS A 228 5.59 26.26 6.19
CA LYS A 228 5.94 25.34 5.10
C LYS A 228 6.20 23.94 5.67
N TRP A 229 5.76 22.91 4.96
CA TRP A 229 5.88 21.53 5.42
C TRP A 229 7.24 20.87 5.13
N TRP A 230 8.07 21.45 4.26
CA TRP A 230 9.22 20.76 3.66
C TRP A 230 10.59 21.04 4.28
N GLU A 231 10.68 21.91 5.29
CA GLU A 231 11.96 22.22 5.95
C GLU A 231 12.40 21.14 6.95
N GLY A 232 11.48 20.28 7.39
CA GLY A 232 11.79 19.27 8.40
C GLY A 232 12.82 18.24 7.91
N ASP A 233 13.79 17.94 8.76
CA ASP A 233 14.83 16.94 8.50
C ASP A 233 14.34 15.52 8.83
N ASP A 234 14.70 14.56 7.99
CA ASP A 234 14.58 13.13 8.28
C ASP A 234 15.71 12.62 9.20
N MET A 235 15.33 11.86 10.23
CA MET A 235 16.21 11.32 11.27
C MET A 235 16.02 9.80 11.41
N PHE A 236 17.11 9.05 11.61
CA PHE A 236 17.14 7.58 11.66
C PHE A 236 17.94 7.05 12.84
#